data_AF-A0A7V8YPC4-F1
#
_entry.id   AF-A0A7V8YPC4-F1
#
_cell.length_a   1.000
_cell.length_b   1.000
_cell.length_c   1.000
_cell.angle_alpha   90.00
_cell.angle_beta   90.00
_cell.angle_gamma   90.00
#
_symmetry.space_group_name_H-M   'P 1'
#
loop_
_entity.id
_entity.type
_entity.pdbx_description
1 polymer ?
#
loop_
_entity_poly.entity_id
_entity_poly.type
_entity_poly.pdbx_seq_one_letter_code
_entity_poly.pdbx_strand_id
1 'polypeptide(L)'
;MAPEVTDAKRRVLDRLKRVDGATAAELATELALTEAAVRQHLDGLEANGLVTRGERPASGRGRPPVEWALTAVASELFPDRHGDLTVELIEAVRNALGEEGLEKVVDARADQQLASYRADLPAPGDATLGRRVG
;
A
#
# COMPACT_ATOMS: atom_id res chain seq x y z
N MET A 1 -14.47 -19.81 7.59
CA MET A 1 -14.50 -19.67 6.12
C MET A 1 -14.14 -18.23 5.84
N ALA A 2 -12.96 -17.95 5.27
CA ALA A 2 -12.57 -16.57 4.99
C ALA A 2 -13.54 -15.98 3.97
N PRO A 3 -14.02 -14.73 4.13
CA PRO A 3 -14.94 -14.11 3.18
C PRO A 3 -14.29 -14.06 1.79
N GLU A 4 -15.03 -14.42 0.74
CA GLU A 4 -14.57 -14.22 -0.64
C GLU A 4 -14.43 -12.72 -0.92
N VAL A 5 -13.19 -12.26 -1.01
CA VAL A 5 -12.85 -10.88 -1.33
C VAL A 5 -12.65 -10.78 -2.83
N THR A 6 -13.43 -9.93 -3.50
CA THR A 6 -13.25 -9.66 -4.93
C THR A 6 -11.92 -8.96 -5.21
N ASP A 7 -11.38 -9.06 -6.43
CA ASP A 7 -10.13 -8.39 -6.82
C ASP A 7 -10.10 -6.88 -6.50
N ALA A 8 -11.23 -6.19 -6.70
CA ALA A 8 -11.34 -4.77 -6.39
C ALA A 8 -11.24 -4.49 -4.87
N LYS A 9 -11.92 -5.29 -4.04
CA LYS A 9 -11.80 -5.21 -2.58
C LYS A 9 -10.40 -5.60 -2.10
N ARG A 10 -9.76 -6.56 -2.78
CA ARG A 10 -8.39 -6.98 -2.45
C ARG A 10 -7.39 -5.86 -2.71
N ARG A 11 -7.50 -5.15 -3.84
CA ARG A 11 -6.67 -3.97 -4.14
C ARG A 11 -6.82 -2.87 -3.09
N VAL A 12 -8.03 -2.65 -2.55
CA VAL A 12 -8.28 -1.72 -1.43
C VAL A 12 -7.56 -2.17 -0.16
N LEU A 13 -7.70 -3.45 0.22
CA LEU A 13 -7.03 -4.03 1.38
C LEU A 13 -5.50 -3.96 1.28
N ASP A 14 -4.93 -4.33 0.13
CA ASP A 14 -3.49 -4.27 -0.12
C ASP A 14 -2.97 -2.83 -0.02
N ARG A 15 -3.76 -1.86 -0.48
CA ARG A 15 -3.40 -0.45 -0.36
C ARG A 15 -3.38 0.02 1.09
N LEU A 16 -4.41 -0.30 1.85
CA LEU A 16 -4.51 0.01 3.28
C LEU A 16 -3.46 -0.73 4.12
N LYS A 17 -2.91 -1.85 3.65
CA LYS A 17 -1.79 -2.53 4.32
C LYS A 17 -0.48 -1.74 4.28
N ARG A 18 -0.32 -0.84 3.30
CA ARG A 18 0.92 -0.08 3.06
C ARG A 18 0.93 1.32 3.70
N VAL A 19 -0.18 1.74 4.30
CA VAL A 19 -0.32 3.06 4.96
C VAL A 19 -1.08 2.90 6.27
N ASP A 20 -0.89 3.85 7.18
CA ASP A 20 -1.57 3.85 8.49
C ASP A 20 -3.06 4.26 8.41
N GLY A 21 -3.54 4.60 7.21
CA GLY A 21 -4.94 4.93 6.94
C GLY A 21 -5.10 5.67 5.62
N ALA A 22 -6.29 5.62 5.04
CA ALA A 22 -6.62 6.38 3.83
C ALA A 22 -8.10 6.76 3.78
N THR A 23 -8.41 7.88 3.13
CA THR A 23 -9.77 8.28 2.81
C THR A 23 -10.26 7.56 1.56
N ALA A 24 -11.58 7.50 1.36
CA ALA A 24 -12.17 6.94 0.13
C ALA A 24 -11.71 7.70 -1.13
N ALA A 25 -11.50 9.01 -1.02
CA ALA A 25 -10.99 9.85 -2.11
C ALA A 25 -9.55 9.49 -2.49
N GLU A 26 -8.65 9.36 -1.51
CA GLU A 26 -7.26 8.96 -1.74
C GLU A 26 -7.19 7.58 -2.40
N LEU A 27 -7.94 6.61 -1.87
CA LEU A 27 -8.03 5.27 -2.44
C LEU A 27 -8.59 5.26 -3.87
N ALA A 28 -9.58 6.11 -4.16
CA ALA A 28 -10.18 6.22 -5.49
C ALA A 28 -9.19 6.76 -6.53
N THR A 29 -8.45 7.82 -6.18
CA THR A 29 -7.41 8.39 -7.03
C THR A 29 -6.33 7.36 -7.33
N GLU A 30 -5.82 6.68 -6.31
CA GLU A 30 -4.71 5.73 -6.49
C GLU A 30 -5.10 4.44 -7.22
N LEU A 31 -6.33 3.96 -7.01
CA LEU A 31 -6.80 2.72 -7.63
C LEU A 31 -7.44 2.93 -9.01
N ALA A 32 -7.52 4.19 -9.47
CA ALA A 32 -8.25 4.61 -10.68
C ALA A 32 -9.72 4.13 -10.67
N LEU A 33 -10.40 4.33 -9.53
CA LEU A 33 -11.81 3.99 -9.32
C LEU A 33 -12.61 5.24 -8.99
N THR A 34 -13.94 5.15 -9.07
CA THR A 34 -14.79 6.21 -8.55
C THR A 34 -14.84 6.14 -7.02
N GLU A 35 -14.96 7.30 -6.37
CA GLU A 35 -15.08 7.35 -4.91
C GLU A 35 -16.33 6.59 -4.41
N ALA A 36 -17.41 6.59 -5.19
CA ALA A 36 -18.62 5.81 -4.89
C ALA A 36 -18.35 4.29 -4.90
N ALA A 37 -17.60 3.79 -5.89
CA ALA A 37 -17.23 2.37 -5.96
C ALA A 37 -16.34 1.97 -4.78
N VAL A 38 -15.36 2.82 -4.44
CA VAL A 38 -14.49 2.60 -3.27
C VAL A 38 -15.29 2.58 -1.97
N ARG A 39 -16.23 3.52 -1.77
CA ARG A 39 -17.12 3.50 -0.58
C ARG A 39 -17.92 2.20 -0.50
N GLN A 40 -18.52 1.75 -1.60
CA GLN A 40 -19.25 0.48 -1.63
C GLN A 40 -18.36 -0.72 -1.26
N HIS A 41 -17.10 -0.73 -1.72
CA HIS A 41 -16.14 -1.76 -1.33
C HIS A 41 -15.79 -1.69 0.15
N LEU A 42 -15.51 -0.49 0.68
CA LEU A 42 -15.18 -0.26 2.08
C LEU A 42 -16.34 -0.64 3.00
N ASP A 43 -17.58 -0.28 2.66
CA ASP A 43 -18.78 -0.67 3.41
C ASP A 43 -18.92 -2.20 3.47
N GLY A 44 -18.68 -2.87 2.34
CA GLY A 44 -18.65 -4.34 2.30
C GLY A 44 -17.51 -4.94 3.11
N LEU A 45 -16.34 -4.33 3.15
CA LEU A 45 -15.19 -4.80 3.93
C LEU A 45 -15.40 -4.57 5.43
N GLU A 46 -16.03 -3.46 5.82
CA GLU A 46 -16.38 -3.13 7.19
C GLU A 46 -17.43 -4.08 7.75
N ALA A 47 -18.45 -4.42 6.95
CA ALA A 47 -19.44 -5.42 7.31
C ALA A 47 -18.82 -6.81 7.59
N ASN A 48 -17.65 -7.09 6.99
CA ASN A 48 -16.86 -8.29 7.25
C ASN A 48 -15.81 -8.11 8.37
N GLY A 49 -15.80 -6.96 9.05
CA GLY A 49 -14.87 -6.65 10.12
C GLY A 49 -13.41 -6.45 9.68
N LEU A 50 -13.15 -6.24 8.39
CA LEU A 50 -11.79 -6.16 7.83
C LEU A 50 -11.21 -4.74 7.83
N VAL A 51 -12.07 -3.74 7.82
CA VAL A 51 -11.69 -2.33 7.93
C VAL A 51 -12.53 -1.65 8.99
N THR A 52 -12.03 -0.53 9.50
CA THR A 52 -12.75 0.33 10.45
C THR A 52 -12.71 1.78 9.99
N ARG A 53 -13.76 2.53 10.35
CA ARG A 53 -13.85 3.98 10.13
C ARG A 53 -13.27 4.71 11.34
N GLY A 54 -12.37 5.65 11.08
CA GLY A 54 -11.84 6.60 12.04
C GLY A 54 -12.07 8.04 11.59
N GLU A 55 -11.77 8.98 12.49
CA GLU A 55 -11.76 10.40 12.19
C GLU A 55 -10.31 10.84 12.01
N ARG A 56 -9.98 11.43 10.86
CA ARG A 56 -8.69 12.10 10.66
C ARG A 56 -8.80 13.54 11.16
N PRO A 57 -7.83 14.07 11.93
CA PRO A 57 -7.83 15.47 12.33
C PRO A 57 -8.02 16.40 11.13
N ALA A 58 -8.95 17.34 11.23
CA ALA A 58 -9.23 18.26 10.13
C ALA A 58 -8.05 19.24 9.94
N SER A 59 -7.40 19.20 8.78
CA SER A 59 -6.36 20.17 8.41
C SER A 59 -6.91 21.53 7.92
N GLY A 60 -8.23 21.77 7.99
CA GLY A 60 -8.89 22.97 7.47
C GLY A 60 -10.35 23.13 7.91
N ARG A 61 -11.09 24.08 7.31
CA ARG A 61 -12.53 24.26 7.58
C ARG A 61 -13.36 23.22 6.83
N GLY A 62 -14.05 22.35 7.56
CA GLY A 62 -14.97 21.34 7.01
C GLY A 62 -15.23 20.21 8.01
N ARG A 63 -16.14 19.29 7.66
CA ARG A 63 -16.27 18.03 8.41
C ARG A 63 -14.99 17.22 8.21
N PRO A 64 -14.39 16.67 9.28
CA PRO A 64 -13.23 15.80 9.15
C PRO A 64 -13.55 14.64 8.19
N PRO A 65 -12.65 14.30 7.24
CA PRO A 65 -12.88 13.18 6.35
C PRO A 65 -12.83 11.86 7.14
N VAL A 66 -13.62 10.89 6.68
CA VAL A 66 -13.58 9.52 7.22
C VAL A 66 -12.30 8.86 6.75
N GLU A 67 -11.50 8.43 7.72
CA GLU A 67 -10.31 7.62 7.49
C GLU A 67 -10.67 6.15 7.62
N TRP A 68 -10.06 5.34 6.77
CA TRP A 68 -10.24 3.89 6.78
C TRP A 68 -8.89 3.24 7.07
N ALA A 69 -8.91 2.25 7.96
CA ALA A 69 -7.74 1.46 8.33
C ALA A 69 -8.09 -0.03 8.43
N LEU A 70 -7.09 -0.89 8.32
CA LEU A 70 -7.24 -2.32 8.56
C LEU A 70 -7.53 -2.59 10.04
N THR A 71 -8.41 -3.56 10.30
CA THR A 71 -8.57 -4.09 11.65
C THR A 71 -7.50 -5.13 11.95
N ALA A 72 -7.37 -5.52 13.23
CA ALA A 72 -6.49 -6.63 13.61
C ALA A 72 -6.87 -7.94 12.89
N VAL A 73 -8.17 -8.21 12.69
CA VAL A 73 -8.70 -9.41 12.01
C VAL A 73 -8.23 -9.48 10.55
N ALA A 74 -8.11 -8.34 9.87
CA ALA A 74 -7.63 -8.31 8.50
C ALA A 74 -6.17 -8.79 8.36
N SER A 75 -5.38 -8.83 9.44
CA SER A 75 -4.01 -9.35 9.41
C SER A 75 -3.94 -10.80 8.92
N GLU A 76 -4.97 -11.61 9.18
CA GLU A 76 -5.06 -12.99 8.69
C GLU A 76 -5.22 -13.08 7.16
N LEU A 77 -5.61 -12.00 6.50
CA LEU A 77 -5.66 -11.89 5.03
C LEU A 77 -4.31 -11.53 4.42
N PHE A 78 -3.31 -11.22 5.24
CA PHE A 78 -1.93 -11.01 4.84
C PHE A 78 -1.01 -12.00 5.57
N PRO A 79 -1.28 -13.32 5.48
CA PRO A 79 -0.33 -14.29 6.00
C PRO A 79 0.98 -14.12 5.23
N ASP A 80 2.10 -14.40 5.88
CA ASP A 80 3.49 -14.29 5.37
C ASP A 80 3.79 -15.16 4.13
N ARG A 81 2.79 -15.56 3.34
CA ARG A 81 2.94 -16.23 2.05
C ARG A 81 3.74 -15.41 1.03
N HIS A 82 3.90 -14.11 1.23
CA HIS A 82 4.86 -13.33 0.45
C HIS A 82 6.30 -13.69 0.81
N GLY A 83 6.60 -14.00 2.08
CA GLY A 83 7.90 -14.55 2.47
C GLY A 83 8.15 -15.88 1.79
N ASP A 84 7.20 -16.82 1.93
CA ASP A 84 7.35 -18.17 1.37
C ASP A 84 7.47 -18.16 -0.16
N LEU A 85 6.59 -17.45 -0.87
CA LEU A 85 6.68 -17.31 -2.33
C LEU A 85 7.97 -16.59 -2.78
N THR A 86 8.42 -15.59 -2.02
CA THR A 86 9.67 -14.89 -2.35
C THR A 86 10.88 -15.82 -2.19
N VAL A 87 10.90 -16.61 -1.12
CA VAL A 87 11.93 -17.62 -0.88
C VAL A 87 11.90 -18.67 -1.99
N GLU A 88 10.74 -19.22 -2.31
CA GLU A 88 10.57 -20.18 -3.41
C GLU A 88 11.03 -19.60 -4.77
N LEU A 89 10.75 -18.33 -5.06
CA LEU A 89 11.19 -17.68 -6.28
C LEU A 89 12.70 -17.45 -6.32
N ILE A 90 13.30 -17.04 -5.20
CA ILE A 90 14.76 -16.88 -5.08
C ILE A 90 15.45 -18.23 -5.31
N GLU A 91 14.93 -19.30 -4.72
CA GLU A 91 15.42 -20.65 -4.92
C GLU A 91 15.25 -21.11 -6.38
N ALA A 92 14.10 -20.85 -7.01
CA ALA A 92 13.86 -21.18 -8.40
C ALA A 92 14.85 -20.46 -9.35
N VAL A 93 15.12 -19.18 -9.12
CA VAL A 93 16.10 -18.39 -9.89
C VAL A 93 17.51 -18.95 -9.68
N ARG A 94 17.91 -19.22 -8.43
CA ARG A 94 19.21 -19.82 -8.10
C ARG A 94 19.40 -21.16 -8.81
N ASN A 95 18.38 -22.02 -8.79
CA ASN A 95 18.42 -23.34 -9.41
C ASN A 95 18.46 -23.28 -10.93
N ALA A 96 17.74 -22.35 -11.55
CA ALA A 96 17.66 -22.24 -13.01
C ALA A 96 18.84 -21.47 -13.64
N LEU A 97 19.35 -20.44 -12.95
CA LEU A 97 20.30 -19.47 -13.51
C LEU A 97 21.63 -19.39 -12.74
N GLY A 98 21.76 -20.11 -11.62
CA GLY A 98 22.93 -20.06 -10.74
C GLY A 98 23.02 -18.77 -9.91
N GLU A 99 24.04 -18.69 -9.05
CA GLU A 99 24.27 -17.51 -8.19
C GLU A 99 24.48 -16.23 -8.99
N GLU A 100 25.26 -16.29 -10.06
CA GLU A 100 25.54 -15.12 -10.89
C GLU A 100 24.25 -14.58 -11.57
N GLY A 101 23.31 -15.47 -11.91
CA GLY A 101 22.01 -15.10 -12.43
C GLY A 101 21.13 -14.45 -11.35
N LEU A 102 21.14 -14.98 -10.13
CA LEU A 102 20.43 -14.40 -9.00
C LEU A 102 20.96 -13.00 -8.65
N GLU A 103 22.29 -12.83 -8.62
CA GLU A 103 22.94 -11.56 -8.32
C GLU A 103 22.54 -10.48 -9.32
N LYS A 104 22.54 -10.79 -10.62
CA LYS A 104 22.06 -9.89 -11.67
C LYS A 104 20.59 -9.48 -11.50
N VAL A 105 19.72 -10.39 -11.05
CA VAL A 105 18.31 -10.09 -10.80
C VAL A 105 18.16 -9.14 -9.61
N VAL A 106 18.94 -9.36 -8.54
CA VAL A 106 18.96 -8.49 -7.36
C VAL A 106 19.47 -7.09 -7.71
N ASP A 107 20.55 -7.00 -8.48
CA ASP A 107 21.11 -5.71 -8.93
C ASP A 107 20.10 -4.93 -9.78
N ALA A 108 19.48 -5.58 -10.77
CA ALA A 108 18.47 -4.94 -11.60
C ALA A 108 17.27 -4.43 -10.79
N ARG A 109 16.85 -5.18 -9.76
CA ARG A 109 15.79 -4.77 -8.83
C ARG A 109 16.21 -3.55 -8.01
N ALA A 110 17.45 -3.54 -7.49
CA ALA A 110 18.00 -2.43 -6.72
C ALA A 110 18.08 -1.15 -7.56
N ASP A 111 18.53 -1.25 -8.81
CA ASP A 111 18.60 -0.13 -9.74
C ASP A 111 17.22 0.46 -10.05
N GLN A 112 16.22 -0.39 -10.30
CA GLN A 112 14.83 0.04 -10.50
C GLN A 112 14.28 0.75 -9.26
N GLN A 113 14.55 0.22 -8.07
CA GLN A 113 14.12 0.80 -6.80
C GLN A 113 14.74 2.19 -6.60
N LEU A 114 16.05 2.32 -6.86
CA LEU A 114 16.78 3.58 -6.83
C LEU A 114 16.23 4.61 -7.83
N ALA A 115 15.90 4.17 -9.04
CA ALA A 115 15.30 5.03 -10.06
C ALA A 115 13.93 5.56 -9.61
N SER A 116 13.07 4.69 -9.05
CA SER A 116 11.77 5.09 -8.50
C SER A 116 11.94 6.10 -7.35
N TYR A 117 12.81 5.80 -6.38
CA TYR A 117 13.07 6.73 -5.27
C TYR A 117 13.58 8.09 -5.75
N ARG A 118 14.45 8.13 -6.77
CA ARG A 118 14.93 9.39 -7.35
C ARG A 118 13.85 10.17 -8.09
N ALA A 119 12.88 9.49 -8.69
CA ALA A 119 11.75 10.14 -9.35
C ALA A 119 10.76 10.75 -8.34
N ASP A 120 10.62 10.12 -7.17
CA ASP A 120 9.73 10.57 -6.10
C ASP A 120 10.38 11.61 -5.16
N LEU A 121 11.71 11.76 -5.22
CA LEU A 121 12.43 12.81 -4.51
C LEU A 121 12.28 14.15 -5.24
N PRO A 122 11.84 15.23 -4.58
CA PRO A 122 11.88 16.56 -5.16
C PRO A 122 13.32 16.95 -5.48
N ALA A 123 13.53 17.70 -6.57
CA ALA A 123 14.85 18.12 -6.99
C ALA A 123 15.62 18.80 -5.83
N PRO A 124 16.94 18.54 -5.68
CA PRO A 124 17.74 19.22 -4.67
C PRO A 124 17.77 20.72 -4.98
N GLY A 125 16.88 21.45 -4.31
CA GLY A 125 16.56 22.85 -4.56
C GLY A 125 15.23 23.28 -3.92
N ASP A 126 14.25 22.36 -3.81
CA ASP A 126 12.92 22.69 -3.26
C ASP A 126 12.76 22.40 -1.76
N ALA A 127 13.71 21.70 -1.14
CA ALA A 127 13.75 21.53 0.32
C ALA A 127 14.51 22.69 0.99
N THR A 128 13.90 23.89 1.04
CA THR A 128 14.38 24.96 1.92
C THR A 128 14.03 24.65 3.37
N LEU A 129 14.82 23.78 4.01
CA LEU A 129 14.92 23.68 5.47
C LEU A 129 15.69 24.89 5.99
N GLY A 130 15.03 26.05 6.04
CA GLY A 130 15.67 27.26 6.55
C GLY A 130 14.80 28.49 6.42
N ARG A 131 13.84 28.66 7.34
CA ARG A 131 13.54 29.92 8.06
C ARG A 131 12.16 29.87 8.68
N ARG A 132 12.11 29.53 9.98
CA ARG A 132 11.24 30.14 11.00
C ARG A 132 11.49 29.49 12.36
N VAL A 133 12.58 29.89 13.00
CA VAL A 133 12.60 30.11 14.46
C VAL A 133 13.35 31.43 14.64
N GLY A 134 12.63 32.44 15.13
CA GLY A 134 13.06 33.84 15.20
C GLY A 134 11.86 34.75 15.02
#